data_AF-A0A0M0SZZ1-F1
#
_entry.id   AF-A0A0M0SZZ1-F1
#
_cell.length_a   1.000
_cell.length_b   1.000
_cell.length_c   1.000
_cell.angle_alpha   90.00
_cell.angle_beta   90.00
_cell.angle_gamma   90.00
#
_symmetry.space_group_name_H-M   'P 1'
#
loop_
_entity.id
_entity.type
_entity.pdbx_description
1 polymer ?
#
loop_
_entity_poly.entity_id
_entity_poly.type
_entity_poly.pdbx_seq_one_letter_code
_entity_poly.pdbx_strand_id
1 'polypeptide(L)'
;MFKQIFAVLQRVGKALMLPVAILPAAGILLGFGNAMQNPNLTSKLEFLKNDAIIKVAKLMEAAGDIIFGNLALLFAVGVAIGLAGDGAAGLAAIVGFLIMNKTMSVWLGVTPEMVANGQGYANVLGIPTLQTGVFGGIIIGLIAAWAYGKYHNLELPQFLGFFAGKRFVPIVTAVVSLVAGLVLVFVWPFAQDGLNSFSHFMMEKNPTLAAFVFGLIERSLIPFGLHHIFYAPFWFEFGSYKNAAGTVVHGDQAIFFAQLKDNATLTAGTFMTGKFPFMMFGLPAAALAMYHEARPERRAVVGGLLGSAALTAFLTGITEPIEFAFLFVAPILFAVHAVFAGLSFMTMQLLNVKIGMTFSGGLIDFLLFGVLPGRTQWWLVIVVGLALSVIYYFGFRFAIRQFNLKTPGREDEVQETSSVQGSELAEGILDALGSESNIKHLDACITRLRVEVLDKSKVNKDELKKLGAAGVLEVGNNVQAIYGPKSDNIKSEIQAVIASRKQEKTV
;
A
#
# COMPACT_ATOMS: atom_id res chain seq x y z
N MET A 1 2.95 -25.43 -4.80
CA MET A 1 3.40 -24.70 -3.60
C MET A 1 3.69 -23.22 -3.89
N PHE A 2 4.71 -22.84 -4.67
CA PHE A 2 5.06 -21.42 -4.92
C PHE A 2 3.92 -20.56 -5.50
N LYS A 3 3.15 -21.11 -6.45
CA LYS A 3 2.00 -20.42 -7.08
C LYS A 3 0.86 -20.09 -6.10
N GLN A 4 0.59 -21.00 -5.14
CA GLN A 4 -0.43 -20.78 -4.11
C GLN A 4 0.03 -19.75 -3.08
N ILE A 5 1.31 -19.82 -2.67
CA ILE A 5 1.93 -18.85 -1.77
C ILE A 5 1.87 -17.44 -2.40
N PHE A 6 2.22 -17.31 -3.68
CA PHE A 6 2.16 -16.03 -4.38
C PHE A 6 0.75 -15.42 -4.42
N ALA A 7 -0.26 -16.23 -4.76
CA ALA A 7 -1.65 -15.77 -4.78
C ALA A 7 -2.14 -15.33 -3.39
N VAL A 8 -1.75 -16.05 -2.33
CA VAL A 8 -2.05 -15.67 -0.94
C VAL A 8 -1.37 -14.36 -0.59
N LEU A 9 -0.08 -14.20 -0.87
CA LEU A 9 0.67 -12.97 -0.60
C LEU A 9 0.06 -11.75 -1.31
N GLN A 10 -0.42 -11.92 -2.54
CA GLN A 10 -1.10 -10.84 -3.28
C GLN A 10 -2.45 -10.45 -2.63
N ARG A 11 -3.25 -11.43 -2.17
CA ARG A 11 -4.50 -11.15 -1.45
C ARG A 11 -4.24 -10.45 -0.12
N VAL A 12 -3.21 -10.88 0.61
CA VAL A 12 -2.78 -10.23 1.85
C VAL A 12 -2.34 -8.79 1.55
N GLY A 13 -1.48 -8.57 0.55
CA GLY A 13 -1.06 -7.22 0.14
C GLY A 13 -2.24 -6.30 -0.20
N LYS A 14 -3.28 -6.82 -0.87
CA LYS A 14 -4.53 -6.07 -1.13
C LYS A 14 -5.28 -5.77 0.16
N ALA A 15 -5.39 -6.73 1.08
CA ALA A 15 -6.09 -6.53 2.35
C ALA A 15 -5.40 -5.48 3.24
N LEU A 16 -4.07 -5.36 3.16
CA LEU A 16 -3.29 -4.31 3.84
C LEU A 16 -3.60 -2.89 3.33
N MET A 17 -4.20 -2.73 2.14
CA MET A 17 -4.54 -1.40 1.60
C MET A 17 -5.71 -0.72 2.32
N LEU A 18 -6.65 -1.49 2.84
CA LEU A 18 -7.82 -0.94 3.53
C LEU A 18 -7.42 -0.05 4.74
N PRO A 19 -6.55 -0.50 5.66
CA PRO A 19 -6.06 0.35 6.74
C PRO A 19 -5.08 1.42 6.25
N VAL A 20 -4.30 1.17 5.19
CA VAL A 20 -3.37 2.17 4.65
C VAL A 20 -4.10 3.36 4.00
N ALA A 21 -5.28 3.15 3.44
CA ALA A 21 -6.06 4.19 2.77
C ALA A 21 -6.53 5.32 3.70
N ILE A 22 -6.58 5.11 5.03
CA ILE A 22 -6.95 6.15 6.01
C ILE A 22 -5.76 7.03 6.42
N LEU A 23 -4.53 6.58 6.20
CA LEU A 23 -3.30 7.27 6.60
C LEU A 23 -3.11 8.65 5.96
N PRO A 24 -3.46 8.91 4.68
CA PRO A 24 -3.32 10.27 4.14
C PRO A 24 -4.24 11.27 4.86
N ALA A 25 -5.48 10.89 5.18
CA ALA A 25 -6.38 11.78 5.91
C ALA A 25 -5.88 12.05 7.33
N ALA A 26 -5.46 11.00 8.05
CA ALA A 26 -4.86 11.13 9.38
C ALA A 26 -3.57 11.97 9.36
N GLY A 27 -2.76 11.74 8.33
CA GLY A 27 -1.52 12.44 8.08
C GLY A 27 -1.67 13.92 7.80
N ILE A 28 -2.66 14.30 6.98
CA ILE A 28 -3.01 15.71 6.73
C ILE A 28 -3.41 16.38 8.05
N LEU A 29 -4.28 15.76 8.84
CA LEU A 29 -4.68 16.30 10.15
C LEU A 29 -3.47 16.48 11.08
N LEU A 30 -2.61 15.45 11.17
CA LEU A 30 -1.39 15.48 11.96
C LEU A 30 -0.43 16.59 11.50
N GLY A 31 -0.17 16.66 10.19
CA GLY A 31 0.77 17.61 9.59
C GLY A 31 0.32 19.05 9.68
N PHE A 32 -0.94 19.35 9.34
CA PHE A 32 -1.48 20.70 9.51
C PHE A 32 -1.55 21.10 10.97
N GLY A 33 -2.01 20.20 11.86
CA GLY A 33 -2.06 20.46 13.30
C GLY A 33 -0.68 20.79 13.88
N ASN A 34 0.35 20.03 13.51
CA ASN A 34 1.72 20.30 13.92
C ASN A 34 2.25 21.61 13.32
N ALA A 35 2.02 21.84 12.02
CA ALA A 35 2.51 23.02 11.33
C ALA A 35 1.95 24.34 11.85
N MET A 36 0.66 24.38 12.18
CA MET A 36 0.01 25.57 12.74
C MET A 36 0.56 25.96 14.12
N GLN A 37 1.20 25.01 14.82
CA GLN A 37 1.85 25.24 16.11
C GLN A 37 3.36 25.51 15.98
N ASN A 38 3.93 25.38 14.78
CA ASN A 38 5.37 25.50 14.56
C ASN A 38 5.85 26.94 14.81
N PRO A 39 6.90 27.17 15.62
CA PRO A 39 7.47 28.50 15.87
C PRO A 39 7.87 29.27 14.59
N ASN A 40 8.35 28.57 13.56
CA ASN A 40 8.74 29.19 12.28
C ASN A 40 7.53 29.74 11.50
N LEU A 41 6.36 29.13 11.66
CA LEU A 41 5.13 29.57 10.97
C LEU A 41 4.38 30.60 11.81
N THR A 42 4.23 30.34 13.11
CA THR A 42 3.53 31.23 14.05
C THR A 42 4.25 32.58 14.22
N SER A 43 5.57 32.63 14.04
CA SER A 43 6.33 33.90 14.00
C SER A 43 6.06 34.75 12.76
N LYS A 44 5.66 34.13 11.63
CA LYS A 44 5.33 34.84 10.38
C LYS A 44 3.84 35.17 10.27
N LEU A 45 2.99 34.31 10.83
CA LEU A 45 1.53 34.42 10.80
C LEU A 45 1.02 34.55 12.24
N GLU A 46 1.03 35.78 12.76
CA GLU A 46 0.72 36.04 14.18
C GLU A 46 -0.69 35.59 14.58
N PHE A 47 -1.65 35.57 13.66
CA PHE A 47 -3.00 35.09 13.93
C PHE A 47 -3.02 33.63 14.39
N LEU A 48 -2.04 32.80 14.00
CA LEU A 48 -1.92 31.40 14.44
C LEU A 48 -1.63 31.27 15.94
N LYS A 49 -1.14 32.34 16.59
CA LYS A 49 -0.92 32.37 18.04
C LYS A 49 -2.21 32.53 18.84
N ASN A 50 -3.35 32.76 18.19
CA ASN A 50 -4.64 32.84 18.86
C ASN A 50 -4.97 31.51 19.57
N ASP A 51 -5.36 31.58 20.85
CA ASP A 51 -5.63 30.40 21.67
C ASP A 51 -6.69 29.45 21.08
N ALA A 52 -7.71 29.98 20.39
CA ALA A 52 -8.72 29.15 19.74
C ALA A 52 -8.11 28.37 18.56
N ILE A 53 -7.22 29.00 17.79
CA ILE A 53 -6.54 28.37 16.66
C ILE A 53 -5.54 27.31 17.16
N ILE A 54 -4.79 27.59 18.23
CA ILE A 54 -3.90 26.61 18.86
C ILE A 54 -4.70 25.40 19.35
N LYS A 55 -5.86 25.61 19.97
CA LYS A 55 -6.74 24.50 20.42
C LYS A 55 -7.22 23.65 19.23
N VAL A 56 -7.63 24.27 18.13
CA VAL A 56 -8.02 23.55 16.91
C VAL A 56 -6.84 22.78 16.31
N ALA A 57 -5.65 23.40 16.25
CA ALA A 57 -4.45 22.76 15.75
C ALA A 57 -4.05 21.53 16.58
N LYS A 58 -4.12 21.63 17.92
CA LYS A 58 -3.91 20.49 18.84
C LYS A 58 -4.95 19.38 18.63
N LEU A 59 -6.21 19.74 18.41
CA LEU A 59 -7.27 18.78 18.13
C LEU A 59 -7.02 18.04 16.80
N MET A 60 -6.62 18.76 15.75
CA MET A 60 -6.24 18.17 14.47
C MET A 60 -5.03 17.24 14.61
N GLU A 61 -4.00 17.68 15.32
CA GLU A 61 -2.80 16.86 15.59
C GLU A 61 -3.19 15.56 16.30
N ALA A 62 -3.94 15.64 17.40
CA ALA A 62 -4.35 14.48 18.19
C ALA A 62 -5.28 13.54 17.40
N ALA A 63 -6.19 14.08 16.57
CA ALA A 63 -7.08 13.30 15.73
C ALA A 63 -6.33 12.55 14.61
N GLY A 64 -5.21 13.09 14.13
CA GLY A 64 -4.31 12.37 13.22
C GLY A 64 -3.49 11.31 13.96
N ASP A 65 -2.85 11.70 15.07
CA ASP A 65 -1.94 10.85 15.86
C ASP A 65 -2.62 9.57 16.37
N ILE A 66 -3.90 9.63 16.77
CA ILE A 66 -4.62 8.47 17.28
C ILE A 66 -4.73 7.33 16.25
N ILE A 67 -4.75 7.64 14.96
CA ILE A 67 -4.77 6.64 13.89
C ILE A 67 -3.41 5.92 13.82
N PHE A 68 -2.31 6.68 13.87
CA PHE A 68 -0.94 6.13 13.89
C PHE A 68 -0.67 5.32 15.17
N GLY A 69 -1.15 5.78 16.31
CA GLY A 69 -1.03 5.08 17.60
C GLY A 69 -1.78 3.74 17.66
N ASN A 70 -2.74 3.49 16.75
CA ASN A 70 -3.57 2.29 16.72
C ASN A 70 -3.41 1.46 15.43
N LEU A 71 -2.30 1.63 14.69
CA LEU A 71 -2.07 0.92 13.42
C LEU A 71 -2.21 -0.60 13.57
N ALA A 72 -1.63 -1.22 14.60
CA ALA A 72 -1.72 -2.66 14.80
C ALA A 72 -3.16 -3.18 14.84
N LEU A 73 -4.06 -2.46 15.52
CA LEU A 73 -5.49 -2.79 15.57
C LEU A 73 -6.15 -2.60 14.19
N LEU A 74 -5.89 -1.46 13.53
CA LEU A 74 -6.43 -1.17 12.21
C LEU A 74 -5.99 -2.22 11.18
N PHE A 75 -4.75 -2.70 11.26
CA PHE A 75 -4.25 -3.79 10.44
C PHE A 75 -4.91 -5.13 10.77
N ALA A 76 -5.17 -5.45 12.04
CA ALA A 76 -5.91 -6.67 12.40
C ALA A 76 -7.31 -6.69 11.76
N VAL A 77 -8.06 -5.61 11.92
CA VAL A 77 -9.41 -5.46 11.35
C VAL A 77 -9.37 -5.41 9.83
N GLY A 78 -8.47 -4.60 9.28
CA GLY A 78 -8.32 -4.38 7.84
C GLY A 78 -7.95 -5.65 7.09
N VAL A 79 -7.02 -6.46 7.62
CA VAL A 79 -6.66 -7.76 7.03
C VAL A 79 -7.83 -8.74 7.12
N ALA A 80 -8.52 -8.81 8.26
CA ALA A 80 -9.66 -9.71 8.44
C ALA A 80 -10.80 -9.39 7.46
N ILE A 81 -11.21 -8.12 7.37
CA ILE A 81 -12.27 -7.68 6.45
C ILE A 81 -11.80 -7.81 5.00
N GLY A 82 -10.57 -7.39 4.68
CA GLY A 82 -10.05 -7.43 3.32
C GLY A 82 -9.93 -8.84 2.74
N LEU A 83 -9.76 -9.86 3.59
CA LEU A 83 -9.69 -11.26 3.17
C LEU A 83 -11.04 -12.00 3.26
N ALA A 84 -11.88 -11.68 4.24
CA ALA A 84 -13.16 -12.36 4.46
C ALA A 84 -14.34 -11.70 3.73
N GLY A 85 -14.26 -10.40 3.44
CA GLY A 85 -15.33 -9.62 2.84
C GLY A 85 -16.52 -9.32 3.78
N ASP A 86 -16.36 -9.49 5.10
CA ASP A 86 -17.47 -9.41 6.06
C ASP A 86 -17.05 -8.76 7.39
N GLY A 87 -17.93 -7.92 7.96
CA GLY A 87 -17.72 -7.21 9.21
C GLY A 87 -17.60 -8.11 10.45
N ALA A 88 -18.20 -9.31 10.44
CA ALA A 88 -18.06 -10.28 11.54
C ALA A 88 -16.60 -10.76 11.70
N ALA A 89 -15.85 -10.88 10.60
CA ALA A 89 -14.42 -11.16 10.66
C ALA A 89 -13.64 -10.00 11.28
N GLY A 90 -14.03 -8.76 11.00
CA GLY A 90 -13.45 -7.57 11.63
C GLY A 90 -13.67 -7.56 13.15
N LEU A 91 -14.89 -7.85 13.61
CA LEU A 91 -15.18 -7.97 15.05
C LEU A 91 -14.38 -9.11 15.70
N ALA A 92 -14.28 -10.26 15.01
CA ALA A 92 -13.48 -11.38 15.48
C ALA A 92 -12.00 -11.01 15.63
N ALA A 93 -11.44 -10.20 14.70
CA ALA A 93 -10.07 -9.72 14.79
C ALA A 93 -9.83 -8.81 16.00
N ILE A 94 -10.77 -7.92 16.35
CA ILE A 94 -10.67 -7.08 17.56
C ILE A 94 -10.61 -7.98 18.81
N VAL A 95 -11.53 -8.94 18.90
CA VAL A 95 -11.60 -9.89 20.03
C VAL A 95 -10.29 -10.69 20.14
N GLY A 96 -9.82 -11.25 19.02
CA GLY A 96 -8.57 -12.00 18.97
C GLY A 96 -7.37 -11.14 19.37
N PHE A 97 -7.32 -9.88 18.93
CA PHE A 97 -6.20 -8.97 19.18
C PHE A 97 -6.09 -8.62 20.66
N LEU A 98 -7.20 -8.34 21.32
CA LEU A 98 -7.25 -8.11 22.77
C LEU A 98 -6.82 -9.36 23.55
N ILE A 99 -7.31 -10.54 23.16
CA ILE A 99 -6.98 -11.80 23.84
C ILE A 99 -5.51 -12.15 23.68
N MET A 100 -4.94 -12.00 22.48
CA MET A 100 -3.52 -12.24 22.22
C MET A 100 -2.64 -11.34 23.09
N ASN A 101 -2.90 -10.02 23.08
CA ASN A 101 -2.13 -9.07 23.90
C ASN A 101 -2.30 -9.34 25.40
N LYS A 102 -3.51 -9.64 25.86
CA LYS A 102 -3.74 -9.98 27.27
C LYS A 102 -3.05 -11.28 27.67
N THR A 103 -3.02 -12.26 26.78
CA THR A 103 -2.33 -13.54 27.01
C THR A 103 -0.83 -13.32 27.17
N MET A 104 -0.20 -12.58 26.25
CA MET A 104 1.23 -12.25 26.33
C MET A 104 1.56 -11.44 27.59
N SER A 105 0.73 -10.44 27.90
CA SER A 105 0.82 -9.62 29.12
C SER A 105 0.86 -10.47 30.40
N VAL A 106 -0.15 -11.35 30.58
CA VAL A 106 -0.29 -12.17 31.79
C VAL A 106 0.82 -13.21 31.88
N TRP A 107 1.14 -13.87 30.77
CA TRP A 107 2.16 -14.92 30.76
C TRP A 107 3.56 -14.39 31.08
N LEU A 108 3.93 -13.23 30.52
CA LEU A 108 5.23 -12.60 30.76
C LEU A 108 5.26 -11.74 32.03
N GLY A 109 4.12 -11.52 32.70
CA GLY A 109 4.02 -10.65 33.87
C GLY A 109 4.36 -9.18 33.56
N VAL A 110 4.01 -8.71 32.36
CA VAL A 110 4.42 -7.36 31.91
C VAL A 110 3.69 -6.27 32.70
N THR A 111 4.45 -5.37 33.30
CA THR A 111 3.91 -4.23 34.07
C THR A 111 4.06 -2.90 33.32
N PRO A 112 3.31 -1.85 33.68
CA PRO A 112 3.51 -0.50 33.12
C PRO A 112 4.93 0.04 33.30
N GLU A 113 5.60 -0.30 34.41
CA GLU A 113 6.99 0.09 34.65
C GLU A 113 7.96 -0.57 33.66
N MET A 114 7.72 -1.83 33.29
CA MET A 114 8.51 -2.53 32.26
C MET A 114 8.36 -1.85 30.89
N VAL A 115 7.16 -1.37 30.56
CA VAL A 115 6.90 -0.61 29.34
C VAL A 115 7.68 0.72 29.36
N ALA A 116 7.66 1.45 30.48
CA ALA A 116 8.36 2.73 30.62
C ALA A 116 9.90 2.61 30.56
N ASN A 117 10.44 1.47 31.03
CA ASN A 117 11.88 1.17 31.00
C ASN A 117 12.37 0.78 29.59
N GLY A 118 11.46 0.50 28.65
CA GLY A 118 11.71 0.56 27.22
C GLY A 118 12.66 -0.50 26.67
N GLN A 119 12.24 -1.77 26.69
CA GLN A 119 12.85 -2.85 25.90
C GLN A 119 11.79 -3.88 25.49
N GLY A 120 11.33 -3.84 24.24
CA GLY A 120 10.46 -4.88 23.65
C GLY A 120 9.03 -4.96 24.19
N TYR A 121 8.58 -4.01 25.02
CA TYR A 121 7.23 -3.95 25.56
C TYR A 121 6.52 -2.67 25.16
N ALA A 122 5.20 -2.74 25.05
CA ALA A 122 4.34 -1.61 24.71
C ALA A 122 3.02 -1.66 25.47
N ASN A 123 2.36 -0.51 25.58
CA ASN A 123 0.99 -0.43 26.06
C ASN A 123 0.02 -0.44 24.87
N VAL A 124 -0.71 -1.54 24.71
CA VAL A 124 -1.65 -1.73 23.60
C VAL A 124 -3.07 -1.71 24.14
N LEU A 125 -3.83 -0.64 23.85
CA LEU A 125 -5.21 -0.45 24.34
C LEU A 125 -5.34 -0.59 25.87
N GLY A 126 -4.36 -0.09 26.62
CA GLY A 126 -4.32 -0.20 28.08
C GLY A 126 -3.78 -1.53 28.61
N ILE A 127 -3.25 -2.39 27.74
CA ILE A 127 -2.64 -3.67 28.09
C ILE A 127 -1.11 -3.54 27.98
N PRO A 128 -0.35 -3.58 29.09
CA PRO A 128 1.11 -3.69 29.03
C PRO A 128 1.47 -5.09 28.52
N THR A 129 2.13 -5.18 27.37
CA THR A 129 2.33 -6.43 26.64
C THR A 129 3.62 -6.42 25.83
N LEU A 130 3.98 -7.56 25.25
CA LEU A 130 5.06 -7.68 24.28
C LEU A 130 4.76 -6.83 23.04
N GLN A 131 5.75 -6.06 22.59
CA GLN A 131 5.62 -5.16 21.45
C GLN A 131 5.71 -5.96 20.14
N THR A 132 4.56 -6.43 19.65
CA THR A 132 4.46 -7.14 18.37
C THR A 132 4.16 -6.22 17.17
N GLY A 133 3.91 -4.93 17.44
CA GLY A 133 3.64 -3.92 16.40
C GLY A 133 2.51 -4.32 15.43
N VAL A 134 2.66 -3.86 14.18
CA VAL A 134 1.71 -4.16 13.10
C VAL A 134 1.65 -5.65 12.77
N PHE A 135 2.75 -6.39 12.97
CA PHE A 135 2.80 -7.83 12.70
C PHE A 135 1.84 -8.63 13.57
N GLY A 136 1.76 -8.34 14.88
CA GLY A 136 0.76 -8.95 15.76
C GLY A 136 -0.67 -8.68 15.29
N GLY A 137 -0.91 -7.47 14.77
CA GLY A 137 -2.16 -7.14 14.09
C GLY A 137 -2.45 -8.03 12.90
N ILE A 138 -1.51 -8.13 11.96
CA ILE A 138 -1.66 -8.96 10.74
C ILE A 138 -1.89 -10.43 11.08
N ILE A 139 -1.15 -11.00 12.04
CA ILE A 139 -1.31 -12.40 12.48
C ILE A 139 -2.75 -12.65 12.93
N ILE A 140 -3.29 -11.76 13.75
CA ILE A 140 -4.67 -11.88 14.23
C ILE A 140 -5.69 -11.68 13.11
N GLY A 141 -5.44 -10.72 12.21
CA GLY A 141 -6.28 -10.53 11.03
C GLY A 141 -6.36 -11.78 10.15
N LEU A 142 -5.23 -12.48 9.97
CA LEU A 142 -5.17 -13.75 9.25
C LEU A 142 -5.92 -14.88 9.99
N ILE A 143 -5.76 -14.98 11.31
CA ILE A 143 -6.50 -15.95 12.14
C ILE A 143 -8.01 -15.71 12.04
N ALA A 144 -8.45 -14.45 12.14
CA ALA A 144 -9.86 -14.08 12.05
C ALA A 144 -10.43 -14.37 10.64
N ALA A 145 -9.70 -14.04 9.58
CA ALA A 145 -10.09 -14.36 8.20
C ALA A 145 -10.21 -15.88 7.98
N TRP A 146 -9.25 -16.66 8.49
CA TRP A 146 -9.30 -18.12 8.43
C TRP A 146 -10.49 -18.68 9.21
N ALA A 147 -10.72 -18.20 10.44
CA ALA A 147 -11.83 -18.63 11.28
C ALA A 147 -13.17 -18.31 10.63
N TYR A 148 -13.29 -17.12 10.01
CA TYR A 148 -14.46 -16.77 9.23
C TYR A 148 -14.65 -17.74 8.08
N GLY A 149 -13.65 -17.89 7.21
CA GLY A 149 -13.73 -18.77 6.03
C GLY A 149 -14.13 -20.20 6.37
N LYS A 150 -13.70 -20.72 7.53
CA LYS A 150 -14.01 -22.09 7.95
C LYS A 150 -15.34 -22.24 8.71
N TYR A 151 -15.73 -21.28 9.55
CA TYR A 151 -16.82 -21.46 10.52
C TYR A 151 -18.02 -20.52 10.36
N HIS A 152 -18.00 -19.59 9.39
CA HIS A 152 -19.10 -18.63 9.21
C HIS A 152 -20.47 -19.27 8.89
N ASN A 153 -20.50 -20.50 8.36
CA ASN A 153 -21.70 -21.28 8.09
C ASN A 153 -21.80 -22.54 8.96
N LEU A 154 -21.13 -22.56 10.13
CA LEU A 154 -21.17 -23.72 11.01
C LEU A 154 -22.56 -23.91 11.62
N GLU A 155 -23.12 -25.11 11.47
CA GLU A 155 -24.34 -25.53 12.16
C GLU A 155 -24.00 -26.21 13.48
N LEU A 156 -24.79 -25.94 14.52
CA LEU A 156 -24.62 -26.48 15.86
C LEU A 156 -25.92 -27.14 16.35
N PRO A 157 -25.86 -28.09 17.30
CA PRO A 157 -27.06 -28.65 17.94
C PRO A 157 -27.96 -27.55 18.52
N GLN A 158 -29.28 -27.80 18.59
CA GLN A 158 -30.28 -26.78 18.97
C GLN A 158 -29.94 -26.02 20.26
N PHE A 159 -29.40 -26.67 21.29
CA PHE A 159 -29.02 -26.03 22.55
C PHE A 159 -27.83 -25.05 22.43
N LEU A 160 -27.01 -25.16 21.38
CA LEU A 160 -25.93 -24.22 21.03
C LEU A 160 -26.27 -23.35 19.81
N GLY A 161 -27.50 -23.41 19.30
CA GLY A 161 -27.90 -22.74 18.06
C GLY A 161 -27.67 -21.21 18.09
N PHE A 162 -27.66 -20.59 19.27
CA PHE A 162 -27.32 -19.17 19.43
C PHE A 162 -25.92 -18.82 18.90
N PHE A 163 -24.96 -19.75 19.04
CA PHE A 163 -23.57 -19.57 18.65
C PHE A 163 -23.29 -19.98 17.20
N ALA A 164 -24.28 -20.49 16.47
CA ALA A 164 -24.08 -20.99 15.11
C ALA A 164 -23.74 -19.87 14.10
N GLY A 165 -23.18 -20.27 12.97
CA GLY A 165 -22.80 -19.41 11.86
C GLY A 165 -21.77 -18.34 12.24
N LYS A 166 -21.96 -17.11 11.75
CA LYS A 166 -21.02 -15.98 11.93
C LYS A 166 -20.73 -15.65 13.40
N ARG A 167 -21.63 -15.97 14.33
CA ARG A 167 -21.45 -15.73 15.77
C ARG A 167 -20.40 -16.67 16.39
N PHE A 168 -20.13 -17.80 15.77
CA PHE A 168 -19.08 -18.72 16.22
C PHE A 168 -17.67 -18.20 15.90
N VAL A 169 -17.55 -17.33 14.90
CA VAL A 169 -16.26 -16.87 14.37
C VAL A 169 -15.42 -16.14 15.43
N PRO A 170 -15.95 -15.16 16.19
CA PRO A 170 -15.21 -14.54 17.28
C PRO A 170 -14.78 -15.54 18.38
N ILE A 171 -15.58 -16.58 18.65
CA ILE A 171 -15.29 -17.58 19.70
C ILE A 171 -14.07 -18.42 19.29
N VAL A 172 -14.07 -18.94 18.06
CA VAL A 172 -12.91 -19.70 17.57
C VAL A 172 -11.68 -18.81 17.48
N THR A 173 -11.84 -17.58 17.00
CA THR A 173 -10.75 -16.61 16.90
C THR A 173 -10.15 -16.35 18.27
N ALA A 174 -10.96 -16.12 19.30
CA ALA A 174 -10.53 -15.96 20.69
C ALA A 174 -9.65 -17.14 21.18
N VAL A 175 -10.12 -18.37 20.99
CA VAL A 175 -9.37 -19.58 21.42
C VAL A 175 -8.05 -19.70 20.68
N VAL A 176 -8.04 -19.50 19.36
CA VAL A 176 -6.81 -19.59 18.56
C VAL A 176 -5.86 -18.43 18.88
N SER A 177 -6.37 -17.23 19.16
CA SER A 177 -5.57 -16.08 19.58
C SER A 177 -4.91 -16.26 20.94
N LEU A 178 -5.52 -16.99 21.86
CA LEU A 178 -4.88 -17.39 23.12
C LEU A 178 -3.66 -18.27 22.83
N VAL A 179 -3.83 -19.31 22.00
CA VAL A 179 -2.71 -20.18 21.60
C VAL A 179 -1.64 -19.39 20.85
N ALA A 180 -2.04 -18.50 19.93
CA ALA A 180 -1.12 -17.64 19.19
C ALA A 180 -0.32 -16.73 20.13
N GLY A 181 -0.97 -16.14 21.15
CA GLY A 181 -0.28 -15.35 22.18
C GLY A 181 0.77 -16.14 22.94
N LEU A 182 0.44 -17.37 23.37
CA LEU A 182 1.40 -18.27 24.02
C LEU A 182 2.57 -18.61 23.11
N VAL A 183 2.33 -18.90 21.83
CA VAL A 183 3.39 -19.17 20.85
C VAL A 183 4.27 -17.94 20.64
N LEU A 184 3.68 -16.76 20.52
CA LEU A 184 4.40 -15.51 20.27
C LEU A 184 5.31 -15.13 21.43
N VAL A 185 4.98 -15.46 22.68
CA VAL A 185 5.91 -15.25 23.79
C VAL A 185 7.28 -15.90 23.54
N PHE A 186 7.29 -17.10 22.94
CA PHE A 186 8.53 -17.82 22.68
C PHE A 186 9.15 -17.46 21.33
N VAL A 187 8.33 -17.23 20.30
CA VAL A 187 8.82 -17.02 18.92
C VAL A 187 9.18 -15.57 18.66
N TRP A 188 8.42 -14.63 19.20
CA TRP A 188 8.57 -13.20 18.90
C TRP A 188 9.92 -12.61 19.34
N PRO A 189 10.53 -12.96 20.49
CA PRO A 189 11.86 -12.46 20.84
C PRO A 189 12.90 -12.71 19.74
N PHE A 190 12.92 -13.92 19.16
CA PHE A 190 13.82 -14.24 18.04
C PHE A 190 13.50 -13.43 16.78
N ALA A 191 12.21 -13.21 16.50
CA ALA A 191 11.79 -12.37 15.39
C ALA A 191 12.22 -10.92 15.61
N GLN A 192 12.03 -10.38 16.82
CA GLN A 192 12.44 -9.03 17.21
C GLN A 192 13.96 -8.86 17.09
N ASP A 193 14.75 -9.80 17.60
CA ASP A 193 16.21 -9.75 17.50
C ASP A 193 16.68 -9.81 16.04
N GLY A 194 16.00 -10.62 15.22
CA GLY A 194 16.23 -10.68 13.77
C GLY A 194 15.90 -9.36 13.07
N LEU A 195 14.75 -8.75 13.38
CA LEU A 195 14.34 -7.45 12.85
C LEU A 195 15.31 -6.35 13.28
N ASN A 196 15.70 -6.33 14.56
CA ASN A 196 16.67 -5.38 15.09
C ASN A 196 18.03 -5.54 14.40
N SER A 197 18.53 -6.78 14.27
CA SER A 197 19.82 -7.06 13.60
C SER A 197 19.81 -6.63 12.14
N PHE A 198 18.72 -6.92 11.42
CA PHE A 198 18.56 -6.50 10.04
C PHE A 198 18.42 -4.97 9.91
N SER A 199 17.67 -4.34 10.83
CA SER A 199 17.55 -2.89 10.92
C SER A 199 18.92 -2.23 11.17
N HIS A 200 19.69 -2.69 12.16
CA HIS A 200 21.03 -2.19 12.45
C HIS A 200 21.97 -2.38 11.25
N PHE A 201 21.93 -3.55 10.59
CA PHE A 201 22.72 -3.79 9.38
C PHE A 201 22.40 -2.76 8.29
N MET A 202 21.12 -2.49 8.03
CA MET A 202 20.67 -1.55 7.00
C MET A 202 20.94 -0.09 7.38
N MET A 203 20.87 0.26 8.67
CA MET A 203 20.99 1.64 9.14
C MET A 203 22.40 2.06 9.55
N GLU A 204 23.33 1.13 9.83
CA GLU A 204 24.66 1.46 10.33
C GLU A 204 25.80 1.08 9.38
N LYS A 205 25.68 -0.02 8.62
CA LYS A 205 26.80 -0.50 7.79
C LYS A 205 26.98 0.30 6.51
N ASN A 206 25.90 0.50 5.75
CA ASN A 206 25.94 1.30 4.52
C ASN A 206 24.55 1.86 4.22
N PRO A 207 24.16 2.97 4.89
CA PRO A 207 22.84 3.58 4.73
C PRO A 207 22.56 4.00 3.28
N THR A 208 23.59 4.42 2.56
CA THR A 208 23.50 4.85 1.17
C THR A 208 23.12 3.70 0.25
N LEU A 209 23.81 2.56 0.36
CA LEU A 209 23.48 1.36 -0.42
C LEU A 209 22.13 0.78 0.01
N ALA A 210 21.84 0.80 1.31
CA ALA A 210 20.54 0.36 1.84
C ALA A 210 19.39 1.17 1.23
N ALA A 211 19.53 2.50 1.14
CA ALA A 211 18.54 3.37 0.51
C ALA A 211 18.37 3.04 -1.00
N PHE A 212 19.47 2.81 -1.72
CA PHE A 212 19.43 2.39 -3.12
C PHE A 212 18.65 1.08 -3.31
N VAL A 213 19.04 0.04 -2.57
CA VAL A 213 18.44 -1.30 -2.65
C VAL A 213 16.98 -1.26 -2.24
N PHE A 214 16.64 -0.49 -1.21
CA PHE A 214 15.26 -0.26 -0.80
C PHE A 214 14.42 0.29 -1.95
N GLY A 215 14.84 1.40 -2.57
CA GLY A 215 14.10 2.00 -3.68
C GLY A 215 13.96 1.06 -4.88
N LEU A 216 15.03 0.33 -5.21
CA LEU A 216 15.04 -0.64 -6.31
C LEU A 216 14.07 -1.79 -6.10
N ILE A 217 14.08 -2.41 -4.91
CA ILE A 217 13.20 -3.53 -4.57
C ILE A 217 11.76 -3.04 -4.45
N GLU A 218 11.53 -1.92 -3.77
CA GLU A 218 10.19 -1.35 -3.61
C GLU A 218 9.52 -1.18 -4.98
N ARG A 219 10.19 -0.55 -5.94
CA ARG A 219 9.65 -0.38 -7.29
C ARG A 219 9.46 -1.70 -8.01
N SER A 220 10.44 -2.60 -7.92
CA SER A 220 10.39 -3.92 -8.57
C SER A 220 9.23 -4.80 -8.08
N LEU A 221 8.69 -4.54 -6.89
CA LEU A 221 7.57 -5.28 -6.30
C LEU A 221 6.18 -4.69 -6.60
N ILE A 222 6.09 -3.52 -7.23
CA ILE A 222 4.81 -2.89 -7.63
C ILE A 222 3.97 -3.76 -8.57
N PRO A 223 4.52 -4.41 -9.62
CA PRO A 223 3.75 -5.24 -10.55
C PRO A 223 2.94 -6.34 -9.84
N PHE A 224 3.47 -6.79 -8.70
CA PHE A 224 2.93 -7.87 -7.89
C PHE A 224 2.09 -7.37 -6.70
N GLY A 225 2.06 -6.05 -6.45
CA GLY A 225 1.43 -5.47 -5.26
C GLY A 225 2.14 -5.83 -3.95
N LEU A 226 3.35 -6.40 -4.01
CA LEU A 226 4.11 -6.87 -2.85
C LEU A 226 4.93 -5.77 -2.19
N HIS A 227 5.04 -4.61 -2.83
CA HIS A 227 5.79 -3.46 -2.31
C HIS A 227 5.25 -2.96 -0.97
N HIS A 228 3.93 -3.05 -0.72
CA HIS A 228 3.33 -2.74 0.58
C HIS A 228 3.81 -3.66 1.71
N ILE A 229 4.03 -4.94 1.41
CA ILE A 229 4.60 -5.90 2.37
C ILE A 229 6.08 -5.59 2.58
N PHE A 230 6.80 -5.20 1.52
CA PHE A 230 8.23 -4.94 1.58
C PHE A 230 8.59 -3.70 2.41
N TYR A 231 7.91 -2.57 2.22
CA TYR A 231 8.26 -1.35 2.95
C TYR A 231 7.69 -1.31 4.38
N ALA A 232 6.65 -2.10 4.69
CA ALA A 232 5.97 -2.03 5.99
C ALA A 232 6.91 -2.21 7.20
N PRO A 233 7.84 -3.18 7.22
CA PRO A 233 8.81 -3.30 8.30
C PRO A 233 9.68 -2.04 8.45
N PHE A 234 10.10 -1.42 7.35
CA PHE A 234 10.92 -0.22 7.38
C PHE A 234 10.18 0.97 8.00
N TRP A 235 8.92 1.16 7.62
CA TRP A 235 8.15 2.32 8.06
C TRP A 235 7.54 2.17 9.44
N PHE A 236 7.23 0.94 9.86
CA PHE A 236 6.45 0.69 11.08
C PHE A 236 7.22 -0.03 12.19
N GLU A 237 8.38 -0.64 11.91
CA GLU A 237 9.09 -1.47 12.89
C GLU A 237 10.59 -1.17 12.99
N PHE A 238 11.26 -0.81 11.89
CA PHE A 238 12.72 -0.63 11.89
C PHE A 238 13.15 0.65 12.58
N GLY A 239 14.28 0.56 13.27
CA GLY A 239 14.80 1.61 14.12
C GLY A 239 14.01 1.77 15.43
N SER A 240 14.57 2.56 16.34
CA SER A 240 13.92 2.90 17.60
C SER A 240 14.27 4.33 17.98
N TYR A 241 13.30 5.07 18.52
CA TYR A 241 13.51 6.39 19.08
C TYR A 241 12.69 6.53 20.35
N LYS A 242 13.31 7.00 21.45
CA LYS A 242 12.60 7.31 22.68
C LYS A 242 12.17 8.77 22.62
N ASN A 243 10.87 9.02 22.55
CA ASN A 243 10.33 10.38 22.44
C ASN A 243 10.43 11.16 23.76
N ALA A 244 10.09 12.44 23.73
CA ALA A 244 10.13 13.32 24.91
C ALA A 244 9.21 12.86 26.06
N ALA A 245 8.18 12.07 25.76
CA ALA A 245 7.29 11.47 26.76
C ALA A 245 7.84 10.16 27.38
N GLY A 246 9.02 9.70 26.95
CA GLY A 246 9.65 8.47 27.40
C GLY A 246 9.14 7.20 26.72
N THR A 247 8.26 7.32 25.72
CA THR A 247 7.74 6.19 24.94
C THR A 247 8.71 5.84 23.81
N VAL A 248 9.03 4.56 23.65
CA VAL A 248 9.80 4.07 22.51
C VAL A 248 8.87 3.92 21.31
N VAL A 249 9.22 4.57 20.21
CA VAL A 249 8.55 4.45 18.90
C VAL A 249 9.47 3.75 17.90
N HIS A 250 8.86 2.99 17.00
CA HIS A 250 9.53 2.16 16.00
C HIS A 250 9.04 2.50 14.59
N GLY A 251 9.90 2.30 13.60
CA GLY A 251 9.59 2.55 12.20
C GLY A 251 10.00 3.94 11.71
N ASP A 252 10.63 4.00 10.54
CA ASP A 252 11.17 5.22 9.92
C ASP A 252 10.10 6.34 9.82
N GLN A 253 8.83 5.97 9.60
CA GLN A 253 7.74 6.94 9.51
C GLN A 253 7.35 7.51 10.89
N ALA A 254 7.06 6.64 11.86
CA ALA A 254 6.64 7.08 13.19
C ALA A 254 7.78 7.81 13.94
N ILE A 255 9.02 7.36 13.77
CA ILE A 255 10.20 8.03 14.32
C ILE A 255 10.33 9.45 13.74
N PHE A 256 10.16 9.64 12.44
CA PHE A 256 10.21 10.97 11.83
C PHE A 256 9.19 11.93 12.46
N PHE A 257 7.93 11.48 12.63
CA PHE A 257 6.89 12.31 13.22
C PHE A 257 7.14 12.61 14.70
N ALA A 258 7.62 11.62 15.46
CA ALA A 258 7.99 11.82 16.86
C ALA A 258 9.15 12.83 16.99
N GLN A 259 10.19 12.72 16.16
CA GLN A 259 11.32 13.65 16.15
C GLN A 259 10.90 15.06 15.70
N LEU A 260 9.96 15.15 14.76
CA LEU A 260 9.41 16.43 14.34
C LEU A 260 8.67 17.11 15.50
N LYS A 261 7.84 16.35 16.23
CA LYS A 261 7.09 16.81 17.40
C LYS A 261 8.00 17.23 18.57
N ASP A 262 8.99 16.41 18.88
CA ASP A 262 9.95 16.67 19.95
C ASP A 262 10.96 17.78 19.60
N ASN A 263 10.91 18.28 18.35
CA ASN A 263 11.92 19.16 17.78
C ASN A 263 13.36 18.58 17.86
N ALA A 264 13.48 17.25 17.87
CA ALA A 264 14.75 16.52 17.90
C ALA A 264 15.42 16.48 16.51
N THR A 265 16.70 16.13 16.46
CA THR A 265 17.43 15.94 15.19
C THR A 265 16.75 14.85 14.36
N LEU A 266 16.46 15.15 13.09
CA LEU A 266 15.85 14.19 12.18
C LEU A 266 16.89 13.16 11.74
N THR A 267 16.72 11.92 12.21
CA THR A 267 17.53 10.77 11.80
C THR A 267 16.73 9.81 10.91
N ALA A 268 15.41 9.83 11.02
CA ALA A 268 14.50 9.05 10.20
C ALA A 268 14.06 9.79 8.93
N GLY A 269 13.55 9.07 7.94
CA GLY A 269 13.15 9.56 6.61
C GLY A 269 13.99 9.02 5.46
N THR A 270 14.98 8.17 5.74
CA THR A 270 15.86 7.55 4.74
C THR A 270 15.06 6.70 3.74
N PHE A 271 14.08 5.94 4.22
CA PHE A 271 13.27 5.03 3.40
C PHE A 271 11.96 5.67 2.93
N MET A 272 11.90 7.01 2.95
CA MET A 272 10.77 7.82 2.49
C MET A 272 11.20 8.91 1.50
N THR A 273 12.24 9.69 1.83
CA THR A 273 12.61 10.92 1.11
C THR A 273 12.94 10.67 -0.37
N GLY A 274 13.50 9.51 -0.70
CA GLY A 274 13.81 9.14 -2.08
C GLY A 274 12.61 9.12 -3.03
N LYS A 275 11.38 9.09 -2.51
CA LYS A 275 10.16 9.13 -3.32
C LYS A 275 9.93 10.48 -4.01
N PHE A 276 10.17 11.59 -3.31
CA PHE A 276 9.81 12.91 -3.81
C PHE A 276 10.47 13.25 -5.16
N PRO A 277 11.80 13.11 -5.36
CA PRO A 277 12.43 13.55 -6.60
C PRO A 277 11.90 12.81 -7.84
N PHE A 278 11.76 11.48 -7.79
CA PHE A 278 11.30 10.74 -8.96
C PHE A 278 9.78 10.77 -9.13
N MET A 279 8.98 10.82 -8.06
CA MET A 279 7.53 10.87 -8.18
C MET A 279 7.05 12.24 -8.67
N MET A 280 7.65 13.32 -8.18
CA MET A 280 7.27 14.68 -8.55
C MET A 280 7.89 15.14 -9.88
N PHE A 281 9.05 14.63 -10.27
CA PHE A 281 9.75 15.14 -11.45
C PHE A 281 10.13 14.06 -12.46
N GLY A 282 10.69 12.94 -12.00
CA GLY A 282 11.13 11.85 -12.87
C GLY A 282 9.98 11.22 -13.67
N LEU A 283 8.92 10.76 -13.00
CA LEU A 283 7.78 10.11 -13.62
C LEU A 283 6.95 11.04 -14.52
N PRO A 284 6.69 12.30 -14.16
CA PRO A 284 6.13 13.28 -15.10
C PRO A 284 7.02 13.48 -16.34
N ALA A 285 8.34 13.45 -16.21
CA ALA A 285 9.24 13.54 -17.36
C ALA A 285 9.24 12.26 -18.21
N ALA A 286 9.10 11.08 -17.61
CA ALA A 286 8.87 9.83 -18.33
C ALA A 286 7.53 9.85 -19.09
N ALA A 287 6.47 10.38 -18.48
CA ALA A 287 5.18 10.57 -19.14
C ALA A 287 5.33 11.50 -20.37
N LEU A 288 6.07 12.60 -20.23
CA LEU A 288 6.39 13.49 -21.35
C LEU A 288 7.23 12.80 -22.44
N ALA A 289 8.20 11.98 -22.06
CA ALA A 289 9.00 11.20 -23.01
C ALA A 289 8.13 10.22 -23.82
N MET A 290 7.25 9.47 -23.15
CA MET A 290 6.32 8.55 -23.81
C MET A 290 5.34 9.29 -24.74
N TYR A 291 4.83 10.45 -24.32
CA TYR A 291 3.99 11.31 -25.15
C TYR A 291 4.71 11.75 -26.45
N HIS A 292 5.96 12.19 -26.36
CA HIS A 292 6.72 12.61 -27.54
C HIS A 292 7.10 11.45 -28.47
N GLU A 293 7.26 10.24 -27.94
CA GLU A 293 7.52 9.04 -28.73
C GLU A 293 6.25 8.37 -29.29
N ALA A 294 5.06 8.79 -28.85
CA ALA A 294 3.79 8.32 -29.41
C ALA A 294 3.60 8.82 -30.85
N ARG A 295 2.92 8.01 -31.67
CA ARG A 295 2.60 8.35 -33.06
C ARG A 295 1.73 9.62 -33.14
N PRO A 296 1.94 10.52 -34.12
CA PRO A 296 1.24 11.81 -34.22
C PRO A 296 -0.28 11.71 -34.05
N GLU A 297 -0.89 10.70 -34.67
CA GLU A 297 -2.33 10.43 -34.66
C GLU A 297 -2.87 10.01 -33.28
N ARG A 298 -2.04 9.44 -32.39
CA ARG A 298 -2.45 9.02 -31.03
C ARG A 298 -2.03 10.01 -29.93
N ARG A 299 -1.30 11.07 -30.27
CA ARG A 299 -0.77 12.02 -29.27
C ARG A 299 -1.83 12.69 -28.44
N ALA A 300 -2.99 13.04 -29.00
CA ALA A 300 -4.06 13.67 -28.23
C ALA A 300 -4.56 12.76 -27.10
N VAL A 301 -4.82 11.49 -27.41
CA VAL A 301 -5.29 10.49 -26.43
C VAL A 301 -4.21 10.18 -25.40
N VAL A 302 -2.98 9.92 -25.86
CA VAL A 302 -1.83 9.63 -24.97
C VAL A 302 -1.52 10.81 -24.06
N GLY A 303 -1.60 12.04 -24.59
CA GLY A 303 -1.37 13.26 -23.82
C GLY A 303 -2.38 13.44 -22.70
N GLY A 304 -3.67 13.21 -22.96
CA GLY A 304 -4.70 13.24 -21.93
C GLY A 304 -4.48 12.19 -20.83
N LEU A 305 -4.20 10.95 -21.22
CA LEU A 305 -3.95 9.84 -20.29
C LEU A 305 -2.71 10.08 -19.42
N LEU A 306 -1.56 10.32 -20.06
CA LEU A 306 -0.29 10.47 -19.37
C LEU A 306 -0.18 11.79 -18.62
N GLY A 307 -0.82 12.86 -19.09
CA GLY A 307 -0.88 14.14 -18.39
C GLY A 307 -1.65 14.05 -17.08
N SER A 308 -2.83 13.40 -17.09
CA SER A 308 -3.62 13.18 -15.87
C SER A 308 -2.88 12.27 -14.88
N ALA A 309 -2.25 11.20 -15.38
CA ALA A 309 -1.43 10.30 -14.58
C ALA A 309 -0.21 11.02 -13.97
N ALA A 310 0.49 11.87 -14.74
CA ALA A 310 1.60 12.70 -14.29
C ALA A 310 1.19 13.69 -13.19
N LEU A 311 0.04 14.36 -13.36
CA LEU A 311 -0.49 15.27 -12.34
C LEU A 311 -0.83 14.52 -11.05
N THR A 312 -1.42 13.33 -11.17
CA THR A 312 -1.74 12.47 -10.02
C THR A 312 -0.47 12.07 -9.26
N ALA A 313 0.57 11.59 -9.96
CA ALA A 313 1.85 11.24 -9.35
C ALA A 313 2.53 12.46 -8.70
N PHE A 314 2.49 13.62 -9.36
CA PHE A 314 3.06 14.85 -8.83
C PHE A 314 2.38 15.31 -7.55
N LEU A 315 1.04 15.40 -7.55
CA LEU A 315 0.29 15.94 -6.41
C LEU A 315 0.25 14.96 -5.23
N THR A 316 -0.05 13.69 -5.52
CA THR A 316 -0.41 12.70 -4.50
C THR A 316 0.66 11.65 -4.27
N GLY A 317 1.66 11.53 -5.16
CA GLY A 317 2.65 10.46 -5.11
C GLY A 317 2.14 9.11 -5.62
N ILE A 318 0.90 9.00 -6.12
CA ILE A 318 0.36 7.76 -6.69
C ILE A 318 0.94 7.56 -8.10
N THR A 319 1.78 6.54 -8.27
CA THR A 319 2.60 6.34 -9.48
C THR A 319 2.02 5.30 -10.45
N GLU A 320 1.14 4.45 -9.94
CA GLU A 320 0.56 3.31 -10.65
C GLU A 320 -0.11 3.68 -11.98
N PRO A 321 -0.83 4.82 -12.12
CA PRO A 321 -1.41 5.22 -13.40
C PRO A 321 -0.37 5.40 -14.52
N ILE A 322 0.85 5.85 -14.19
CA ILE A 322 1.96 6.00 -15.17
C ILE A 322 2.68 4.68 -15.34
N GLU A 323 3.10 4.06 -14.23
CA GLU A 323 3.88 2.83 -14.23
C GLU A 323 3.14 1.71 -14.95
N PHE A 324 1.84 1.55 -14.72
CA PHE A 324 1.04 0.51 -15.39
C PHE A 324 0.80 0.76 -16.87
N ALA A 325 0.96 2.00 -17.34
CA ALA A 325 0.81 2.33 -18.75
C ALA A 325 1.93 1.71 -19.61
N PHE A 326 3.11 1.45 -19.04
CA PHE A 326 4.24 0.87 -19.79
C PHE A 326 4.80 -0.42 -19.18
N LEU A 327 4.55 -0.72 -17.92
CA LEU A 327 5.08 -1.89 -17.21
C LEU A 327 4.92 -3.20 -18.00
N PHE A 328 3.77 -3.41 -18.63
CA PHE A 328 3.45 -4.69 -19.31
C PHE A 328 3.87 -4.73 -20.76
N VAL A 329 3.93 -3.57 -21.41
CA VAL A 329 4.24 -3.45 -22.84
C VAL A 329 5.75 -3.19 -23.04
N ALA A 330 6.42 -2.69 -22.01
CA ALA A 330 7.85 -2.39 -21.99
C ALA A 330 8.50 -2.71 -20.62
N PRO A 331 8.63 -4.00 -20.23
CA PRO A 331 9.20 -4.38 -18.93
C PRO A 331 10.63 -3.87 -18.69
N ILE A 332 11.43 -3.76 -19.76
CA ILE A 332 12.78 -3.19 -19.70
C ILE A 332 12.75 -1.74 -19.22
N LEU A 333 11.76 -0.96 -19.68
CA LEU A 333 11.59 0.43 -19.26
C LEU A 333 11.24 0.53 -17.77
N PHE A 334 10.52 -0.46 -17.24
CA PHE A 334 10.24 -0.56 -15.81
C PHE A 334 11.47 -0.92 -14.99
N ALA A 335 12.36 -1.78 -15.50
CA ALA A 335 13.63 -2.03 -14.85
C ALA A 335 14.51 -0.78 -14.78
N VAL A 336 14.56 0.01 -15.86
CA VAL A 336 15.26 1.31 -15.88
C VAL A 336 14.67 2.27 -14.85
N HIS A 337 13.34 2.39 -14.82
CA HIS A 337 12.61 3.17 -13.80
C HIS A 337 12.96 2.75 -12.37
N ALA A 338 12.96 1.45 -12.08
CA ALA A 338 13.28 0.93 -10.74
C ALA A 338 14.72 1.30 -10.31
N VAL A 339 15.68 1.25 -11.23
CA VAL A 339 17.06 1.69 -10.97
C VAL A 339 17.10 3.20 -10.69
N PHE A 340 16.43 4.01 -11.50
CA PHE A 340 16.39 5.47 -11.29
C PHE A 340 15.72 5.85 -9.96
N ALA A 341 14.68 5.13 -9.55
CA ALA A 341 14.09 5.30 -8.22
C ALA A 341 15.10 4.95 -7.12
N GLY A 342 15.81 3.82 -7.22
CA GLY A 342 16.89 3.47 -6.29
C GLY A 342 17.94 4.58 -6.19
N LEU A 343 18.37 5.15 -7.32
CA LEU A 343 19.32 6.27 -7.35
C LEU A 343 18.75 7.54 -6.68
N SER A 344 17.44 7.77 -6.80
CA SER A 344 16.76 8.86 -6.08
C SER A 344 16.89 8.70 -4.55
N PHE A 345 16.60 7.51 -4.02
CA PHE A 345 16.79 7.20 -2.60
C PHE A 345 18.25 7.35 -2.16
N MET A 346 19.18 6.79 -2.93
CA MET A 346 20.61 6.89 -2.67
C MET A 346 21.06 8.36 -2.59
N THR A 347 20.63 9.18 -3.54
CA THR A 347 21.02 10.59 -3.63
C THR A 347 20.46 11.41 -2.46
N MET A 348 19.19 11.20 -2.10
CA MET A 348 18.59 11.87 -0.93
C MET A 348 19.29 11.49 0.36
N GLN A 349 19.72 10.23 0.49
CA GLN A 349 20.51 9.79 1.63
C GLN A 349 21.92 10.41 1.66
N LEU A 350 22.61 10.50 0.51
CA LEU A 350 23.92 11.15 0.41
C LEU A 350 23.88 12.64 0.76
N LEU A 351 22.81 13.32 0.35
CA LEU A 351 22.57 14.73 0.65
C LEU A 351 21.99 14.94 2.06
N ASN A 352 21.76 13.86 2.81
CA ASN A 352 21.18 13.85 4.14
C ASN A 352 19.86 14.66 4.26
N VAL A 353 19.04 14.59 3.22
CA VAL A 353 17.71 15.22 3.22
C VAL A 353 16.74 14.26 3.91
N LYS A 354 15.99 14.76 4.89
CA LYS A 354 15.00 13.99 5.66
C LYS A 354 13.63 14.66 5.54
N ILE A 355 12.73 13.99 4.85
CA ILE A 355 11.34 14.39 4.67
C ILE A 355 10.47 13.16 4.90
N GLY A 356 9.56 13.27 5.85
CA GLY A 356 8.54 12.26 6.11
C GLY A 356 7.40 12.35 5.11
N MET A 357 6.56 11.33 5.13
CA MET A 357 5.34 11.27 4.33
C MET A 357 4.28 10.53 5.14
N THR A 358 3.03 10.67 4.74
CA THR A 358 1.90 10.03 5.46
C THR A 358 1.33 8.88 4.67
N PHE A 359 1.31 9.03 3.35
CA PHE A 359 0.76 8.04 2.44
C PHE A 359 1.67 7.82 1.22
N SER A 360 1.94 8.87 0.44
CA SER A 360 2.79 8.75 -0.73
C SER A 360 3.46 10.09 -1.06
N GLY A 361 4.75 10.03 -1.40
CA GLY A 361 5.68 11.16 -1.49
C GLY A 361 5.44 12.12 -2.66
N GLY A 362 4.24 12.69 -2.74
CA GLY A 362 3.84 13.75 -3.67
C GLY A 362 4.03 15.15 -3.09
N LEU A 363 3.61 16.16 -3.86
CA LEU A 363 3.73 17.58 -3.51
C LEU A 363 3.09 17.91 -2.16
N ILE A 364 1.94 17.30 -1.83
CA ILE A 364 1.24 17.60 -0.58
C ILE A 364 2.11 17.21 0.63
N ASP A 365 2.62 15.98 0.66
CA ASP A 365 3.51 15.50 1.72
C ASP A 365 4.83 16.31 1.73
N PHE A 366 5.36 16.68 0.56
CA PHE A 366 6.58 17.50 0.45
C PHE A 366 6.41 18.88 1.10
N LEU A 367 5.28 19.54 0.84
CA LEU A 367 4.96 20.83 1.43
C LEU A 367 4.77 20.72 2.94
N LEU A 368 3.98 19.74 3.40
CA LEU A 368 3.62 19.60 4.82
C LEU A 368 4.77 19.13 5.69
N PHE A 369 5.65 18.25 5.19
CA PHE A 369 6.67 17.59 6.00
C PHE A 369 8.10 17.94 5.63
N GLY A 370 8.30 18.61 4.49
CA GLY A 370 9.61 19.12 4.06
C GLY A 370 9.69 20.64 4.18
N VAL A 371 8.91 21.34 3.35
CA VAL A 371 8.98 22.80 3.20
C VAL A 371 8.53 23.52 4.47
N LEU A 372 7.36 23.16 4.98
CA LEU A 372 6.71 23.86 6.08
C LEU A 372 7.47 23.70 7.41
N PRO A 373 7.96 22.49 7.77
CA PRO A 373 8.83 22.35 8.94
C PRO A 373 10.21 22.95 8.74
N GLY A 374 10.74 22.91 7.51
CA GLY A 374 12.02 23.52 7.15
C GLY A 374 13.23 22.95 7.90
N ARG A 375 13.16 21.69 8.36
CA ARG A 375 14.14 21.09 9.27
C ARG A 375 15.40 20.56 8.56
N THR A 376 15.30 20.18 7.29
CA THR A 376 16.43 19.80 6.42
C THR A 376 16.40 20.62 5.12
N GLN A 377 17.43 20.50 4.28
CA GLN A 377 17.56 21.21 3.00
C GLN A 377 16.56 20.69 1.94
N TRP A 378 15.26 20.85 2.21
CA TRP A 378 14.15 20.36 1.39
C TRP A 378 14.22 20.80 -0.07
N TRP A 379 14.81 21.97 -0.35
CA TRP A 379 14.96 22.51 -1.70
C TRP A 379 15.86 21.64 -2.59
N LEU A 380 16.74 20.81 -2.01
CA LEU A 380 17.54 19.84 -2.75
C LEU A 380 16.69 18.77 -3.45
N VAL A 381 15.48 18.48 -2.95
CA VAL A 381 14.52 17.61 -3.64
C VAL A 381 14.16 18.19 -5.01
N ILE A 382 14.01 19.51 -5.11
CA ILE A 382 13.69 20.17 -6.38
C ILE A 382 14.88 20.07 -7.33
N VAL A 383 16.10 20.35 -6.84
CA VAL A 383 17.32 20.29 -7.65
C VAL A 383 17.56 18.87 -8.18
N VAL A 384 17.50 17.87 -7.30
CA VAL A 384 17.67 16.46 -7.71
C VAL A 384 16.49 15.99 -8.56
N GLY A 385 15.27 16.45 -8.27
CA GLY A 385 14.09 16.19 -9.07
C GLY A 385 14.23 16.69 -10.50
N LEU A 386 14.71 17.93 -10.69
CA LEU A 386 14.98 18.50 -12.02
C LEU A 386 16.13 17.78 -12.74
N ALA A 387 17.17 17.36 -12.02
CA ALA A 387 18.23 16.53 -12.62
C ALA A 387 17.68 15.15 -13.05
N LEU A 388 16.86 14.53 -12.21
CA LEU A 388 16.18 13.27 -12.55
C LEU A 388 15.17 13.44 -13.67
N SER A 389 14.49 14.58 -13.80
CA SER A 389 13.55 14.79 -14.92
C SER A 389 14.28 14.73 -16.26
N VAL A 390 15.48 15.31 -16.35
CA VAL A 390 16.37 15.21 -17.51
C VAL A 390 16.77 13.74 -17.75
N ILE A 391 17.24 13.04 -16.70
CA ILE A 391 17.67 11.64 -16.80
C ILE A 391 16.51 10.72 -17.24
N TYR A 392 15.34 10.88 -16.63
CA TYR A 392 14.13 10.13 -16.99
C TYR A 392 13.71 10.42 -18.42
N TYR A 393 13.65 11.70 -18.82
CA TYR A 393 13.21 12.08 -20.15
C TYR A 393 14.10 11.47 -21.23
N PHE A 394 15.42 11.71 -21.16
CA PHE A 394 16.35 11.21 -22.17
C PHE A 394 16.54 9.69 -22.07
N GLY A 395 16.61 9.13 -20.85
CA GLY A 395 16.74 7.70 -20.62
C GLY A 395 15.56 6.92 -21.17
N PHE A 396 14.33 7.40 -20.95
CA PHE A 396 13.14 6.77 -21.50
C PHE A 396 13.13 6.86 -23.03
N ARG A 397 13.35 8.04 -23.63
CA ARG A 397 13.39 8.18 -25.10
C ARG A 397 14.47 7.29 -25.73
N PHE A 398 15.65 7.22 -25.12
CA PHE A 398 16.73 6.36 -25.56
C PHE A 398 16.29 4.88 -25.55
N ALA A 399 15.79 4.37 -24.42
CA ALA A 399 15.34 2.99 -24.31
C ALA A 399 14.18 2.67 -25.28
N ILE A 400 13.22 3.59 -25.40
CA ILE A 400 12.05 3.45 -26.28
C ILE A 400 12.48 3.32 -27.75
N ARG A 401 13.46 4.10 -28.21
CA ARG A 401 13.98 4.03 -29.57
C ARG A 401 14.89 2.83 -29.80
N GLN A 402 15.86 2.64 -28.90
CA GLN A 402 16.90 1.61 -29.03
C GLN A 402 16.31 0.20 -29.05
N PHE A 403 15.30 -0.05 -28.22
CA PHE A 403 14.66 -1.37 -28.10
C PHE A 403 13.29 -1.43 -28.80
N ASN A 404 12.92 -0.38 -29.55
CA ASN A 404 11.62 -0.26 -30.22
C ASN A 404 10.42 -0.59 -29.32
N LEU A 405 10.43 -0.06 -28.08
CA LEU A 405 9.44 -0.41 -27.06
C LEU A 405 8.06 0.15 -27.41
N LYS A 406 7.03 -0.69 -27.32
CA LYS A 406 5.63 -0.36 -27.65
C LYS A 406 4.94 0.39 -26.49
N THR A 407 5.48 1.53 -26.09
CA THR A 407 4.82 2.41 -25.10
C THR A 407 3.46 2.91 -25.60
N PRO A 408 2.58 3.42 -24.72
CA PRO A 408 1.25 3.91 -25.13
C PRO A 408 1.30 4.81 -26.37
N GLY A 409 0.53 4.44 -27.40
CA GLY A 409 0.50 5.15 -28.68
C GLY A 409 1.62 4.79 -29.66
N ARG A 410 2.47 3.80 -29.37
CA ARG A 410 3.44 3.19 -30.31
C ARG A 410 3.07 1.75 -30.71
N GLU A 411 1.97 1.23 -30.18
CA GLU A 411 1.39 -0.06 -30.57
C GLU A 411 1.23 -0.13 -32.09
N ASP A 412 1.37 -1.34 -32.64
CA ASP A 412 0.99 -1.57 -34.04
C ASP A 412 -0.51 -1.31 -34.20
N GLU A 413 -0.94 -0.98 -35.41
CA GLU A 413 -2.37 -0.82 -35.68
C GLU A 413 -3.06 -2.14 -35.36
N VAL A 414 -3.62 -2.23 -34.17
CA VAL A 414 -4.66 -3.21 -33.88
C VAL A 414 -5.81 -2.80 -34.78
N GLN A 415 -6.10 -3.66 -35.75
CA GLN A 415 -7.32 -3.62 -36.56
C GLN A 415 -8.47 -3.13 -35.70
N GLU A 416 -9.20 -2.15 -36.23
CA GLU A 416 -10.40 -1.53 -35.67
C GLU A 416 -11.03 -2.35 -34.54
N THR A 417 -10.84 -1.89 -33.31
CA THR A 417 -11.65 -2.30 -32.16
C THR A 417 -13.10 -2.17 -32.59
N SER A 418 -13.81 -3.29 -32.72
CA SER A 418 -15.25 -3.31 -32.88
C SER A 418 -15.87 -2.47 -31.77
N SER A 419 -16.73 -1.53 -32.14
CA SER A 419 -17.39 -0.55 -31.28
C SER A 419 -18.46 -1.19 -30.36
N VAL A 420 -18.09 -2.25 -29.66
CA VAL A 420 -18.98 -2.98 -28.76
C VAL A 420 -18.93 -2.29 -27.40
N GLN A 421 -20.08 -1.80 -26.92
CA GLN A 421 -20.22 -1.13 -25.62
C GLN A 421 -21.33 -1.78 -24.79
N GLY A 422 -21.22 -1.69 -23.47
CA GLY A 422 -22.24 -2.19 -22.54
C GLY A 422 -22.33 -3.72 -22.51
N SER A 423 -23.56 -4.25 -22.42
CA SER A 423 -23.83 -5.69 -22.24
C SER A 423 -23.12 -6.58 -23.25
N GLU A 424 -23.06 -6.19 -24.52
CA GLU A 424 -22.39 -6.99 -25.57
C GLU A 424 -20.87 -7.11 -25.33
N LEU A 425 -20.23 -6.07 -24.77
CA LEU A 425 -18.81 -6.12 -24.42
C LEU A 425 -18.60 -7.07 -23.24
N ALA A 426 -19.45 -6.98 -22.23
CA ALA A 426 -19.41 -7.86 -21.07
C ALA A 426 -19.63 -9.33 -21.46
N GLU A 427 -20.56 -9.61 -22.37
CA GLU A 427 -20.78 -10.95 -22.92
C GLU A 427 -19.58 -11.47 -23.70
N GLY A 428 -19.03 -10.66 -24.61
CA GLY A 428 -17.82 -11.03 -25.35
C GLY A 428 -16.63 -11.32 -24.44
N ILE A 429 -16.45 -10.51 -23.39
CA ILE A 429 -15.39 -10.73 -22.39
C ILE A 429 -15.64 -12.01 -21.60
N LEU A 430 -16.89 -12.27 -21.18
CA LEU A 430 -17.26 -13.47 -20.45
C LEU A 430 -17.03 -14.74 -21.29
N ASP A 431 -17.39 -14.70 -22.56
CA ASP A 431 -17.20 -15.83 -23.48
C ASP A 431 -15.70 -16.05 -23.76
N ALA A 432 -14.93 -14.97 -23.93
CA ALA A 432 -13.47 -15.04 -24.05
C ALA A 432 -12.77 -15.57 -22.78
N LEU A 433 -13.41 -15.48 -21.61
CA LEU A 433 -12.93 -16.09 -20.35
C LEU A 433 -13.37 -17.55 -20.19
N GLY A 434 -14.12 -18.11 -21.15
CA GLY A 434 -14.60 -19.48 -21.12
C GLY A 434 -16.00 -19.65 -20.54
N SER A 435 -16.88 -18.64 -20.64
CA SER A 435 -18.26 -18.58 -20.12
C SER A 435 -18.39 -18.47 -18.60
N GLU A 436 -19.62 -18.25 -18.10
CA GLU A 436 -19.90 -18.18 -16.66
C GLU A 436 -19.47 -19.43 -15.88
N SER A 437 -19.45 -20.60 -16.53
CA SER A 437 -19.06 -21.87 -15.91
C SER A 437 -17.57 -21.94 -15.58
N ASN A 438 -16.74 -21.12 -16.21
CA ASN A 438 -15.30 -21.10 -16.00
C ASN A 438 -14.87 -20.05 -14.96
N ILE A 439 -15.78 -19.19 -14.48
CA ILE A 439 -15.47 -18.11 -13.55
C ILE A 439 -15.59 -18.61 -12.11
N LYS A 440 -14.46 -18.64 -11.37
CA LYS A 440 -14.44 -18.97 -9.94
C LYS A 440 -14.55 -17.73 -9.06
N HIS A 441 -13.85 -16.65 -9.42
CA HIS A 441 -13.93 -15.38 -8.72
C HIS A 441 -13.75 -14.23 -9.73
N LEU A 442 -14.60 -13.21 -9.64
CA LEU A 442 -14.58 -12.05 -10.52
C LEU A 442 -14.44 -10.78 -9.69
N ASP A 443 -13.38 -10.03 -9.94
CA ASP A 443 -13.08 -8.78 -9.25
C ASP A 443 -12.46 -7.76 -10.20
N ALA A 444 -12.31 -6.53 -9.75
CA ALA A 444 -11.60 -5.51 -10.49
C ALA A 444 -10.80 -4.62 -9.55
N CYS A 445 -9.74 -4.03 -10.08
CA CYS A 445 -9.15 -2.81 -9.54
C CYS A 445 -9.35 -1.68 -10.54
N ILE A 446 -8.95 -0.46 -10.18
CA ILE A 446 -9.11 0.75 -11.01
C ILE A 446 -8.78 0.50 -12.49
N THR A 447 -7.69 -0.23 -12.77
CA THR A 447 -7.23 -0.43 -14.16
C THR A 447 -7.33 -1.86 -14.70
N ARG A 448 -7.77 -2.84 -13.91
CA ARG A 448 -7.74 -4.25 -14.34
C ARG A 448 -8.97 -5.04 -13.88
N LEU A 449 -9.52 -5.82 -14.80
CA LEU A 449 -10.44 -6.92 -14.53
C LEU A 449 -9.61 -8.12 -14.07
N ARG A 450 -9.92 -8.67 -12.89
CA ARG A 450 -9.20 -9.78 -12.26
C ARG A 450 -10.13 -10.97 -12.15
N VAL A 451 -9.78 -12.06 -12.80
CA VAL A 451 -10.63 -13.24 -12.92
C VAL A 451 -9.84 -14.47 -12.47
N GLU A 452 -10.28 -15.14 -11.42
CA GLU A 452 -9.85 -16.50 -11.11
C GLU A 452 -10.72 -17.45 -11.94
N VAL A 453 -10.13 -18.19 -12.88
CA VAL A 453 -10.84 -19.17 -13.70
C VAL A 453 -10.66 -20.60 -13.19
N LEU A 454 -11.55 -21.52 -13.54
CA LEU A 454 -11.40 -22.95 -13.23
C LEU A 454 -10.37 -23.61 -14.15
N ASP A 455 -10.44 -23.28 -15.45
CA ASP A 455 -9.58 -23.82 -16.49
C ASP A 455 -9.05 -22.69 -17.39
N LYS A 456 -7.75 -22.45 -17.29
CA LYS A 456 -7.05 -21.41 -18.08
C LYS A 456 -7.00 -21.72 -19.58
N SER A 457 -7.15 -22.99 -19.99
CA SER A 457 -7.06 -23.35 -21.41
C SER A 457 -8.25 -22.84 -22.23
N LYS A 458 -9.35 -22.50 -21.56
CA LYS A 458 -10.55 -21.90 -22.14
C LYS A 458 -10.49 -20.38 -22.28
N VAL A 459 -9.39 -19.75 -21.86
CA VAL A 459 -9.23 -18.29 -21.89
C VAL A 459 -8.60 -17.89 -23.23
N ASN A 460 -9.30 -17.07 -23.99
CA ASN A 460 -8.83 -16.51 -25.25
C ASN A 460 -8.25 -15.10 -25.05
N LYS A 461 -6.93 -15.02 -24.90
CA LYS A 461 -6.20 -13.76 -24.68
C LYS A 461 -6.30 -12.79 -25.84
N ASP A 462 -6.27 -13.30 -27.06
CA ASP A 462 -6.27 -12.47 -28.25
C ASP A 462 -7.65 -11.84 -28.44
N GLU A 463 -8.71 -12.57 -28.11
CA GLU A 463 -10.06 -12.03 -28.09
C GLU A 463 -10.24 -10.98 -26.99
N LEU A 464 -9.72 -11.22 -25.78
CA LEU A 464 -9.73 -10.20 -24.71
C LEU A 464 -9.03 -8.89 -25.13
N LYS A 465 -7.93 -8.99 -25.89
CA LYS A 465 -7.24 -7.82 -26.45
C LYS A 465 -8.05 -7.13 -27.54
N LYS A 466 -8.69 -7.89 -28.45
CA LYS A 466 -9.60 -7.33 -29.46
C LYS A 466 -10.79 -6.60 -28.83
N LEU A 467 -11.28 -7.12 -27.71
CA LEU A 467 -12.32 -6.51 -26.88
C LEU A 467 -11.79 -5.32 -26.04
N GLY A 468 -10.60 -4.80 -26.33
CA GLY A 468 -10.09 -3.56 -25.76
C GLY A 468 -9.19 -3.71 -24.53
N ALA A 469 -8.73 -4.92 -24.19
CA ALA A 469 -7.71 -5.07 -23.15
C ALA A 469 -6.35 -4.61 -23.67
N ALA A 470 -5.75 -3.61 -23.02
CA ALA A 470 -4.39 -3.14 -23.33
C ALA A 470 -3.31 -4.21 -23.05
N GLY A 471 -3.65 -5.20 -22.21
CA GLY A 471 -2.80 -6.35 -21.94
C GLY A 471 -3.57 -7.40 -21.14
N VAL A 472 -3.13 -8.66 -21.26
CA VAL A 472 -3.69 -9.80 -20.53
C VAL A 472 -2.55 -10.58 -19.88
N LEU A 473 -2.61 -10.71 -18.56
CA LEU A 473 -1.63 -11.44 -17.75
C LEU A 473 -2.25 -12.73 -17.22
N GLU A 474 -1.48 -13.80 -17.23
CA GLU A 474 -1.88 -15.06 -16.61
C GLU A 474 -0.84 -15.52 -15.59
N VAL A 475 -1.31 -15.73 -14.36
CA VAL A 475 -0.52 -16.32 -13.29
C VAL A 475 -1.29 -17.48 -12.69
N GLY A 476 -0.97 -18.69 -13.15
CA GLY A 476 -1.74 -19.89 -12.80
C GLY A 476 -3.13 -19.84 -13.45
N ASN A 477 -4.17 -19.84 -12.62
CA ASN A 477 -5.57 -19.70 -13.04
C ASN A 477 -6.11 -18.27 -12.85
N ASN A 478 -5.27 -17.32 -12.46
CA ASN A 478 -5.67 -15.92 -12.38
C ASN A 478 -5.34 -15.21 -13.69
N VAL A 479 -6.38 -14.73 -14.37
CA VAL A 479 -6.31 -13.87 -15.54
C VAL A 479 -6.50 -12.43 -15.09
N GLN A 480 -5.64 -11.52 -15.55
CA GLN A 480 -5.83 -10.08 -15.36
C GLN A 480 -5.84 -9.39 -16.72
N ALA A 481 -7.00 -8.84 -17.11
CA ALA A 481 -7.17 -8.07 -18.34
C ALA A 481 -7.22 -6.57 -18.00
N ILE A 482 -6.44 -5.76 -18.72
CA ILE A 482 -6.24 -4.34 -18.41
C ILE A 482 -7.17 -3.49 -19.30
N TYR A 483 -8.29 -3.03 -18.73
CA TYR A 483 -9.24 -2.16 -19.43
C TYR A 483 -9.15 -0.69 -18.99
N GLY A 484 -8.18 -0.36 -18.13
CA GLY A 484 -8.07 0.99 -17.55
C GLY A 484 -9.25 1.29 -16.61
N PRO A 485 -9.56 2.58 -16.35
CA PRO A 485 -10.57 3.05 -15.39
C PRO A 485 -11.95 2.40 -15.51
N LYS A 486 -12.26 1.77 -16.65
CA LYS A 486 -13.53 1.09 -16.94
C LYS A 486 -13.62 -0.31 -16.33
N SER A 487 -12.56 -0.83 -15.73
CA SER A 487 -12.49 -2.24 -15.29
C SER A 487 -13.53 -2.60 -14.23
N ASP A 488 -13.86 -1.68 -13.32
CA ASP A 488 -14.88 -1.92 -12.29
C ASP A 488 -16.31 -1.90 -12.86
N ASN A 489 -16.55 -1.06 -13.87
CA ASN A 489 -17.82 -1.06 -14.61
C ASN A 489 -17.99 -2.37 -15.39
N ILE A 490 -16.95 -2.81 -16.11
CA ILE A 490 -16.95 -4.07 -16.86
C ILE A 490 -17.22 -5.26 -15.93
N LYS A 491 -16.61 -5.29 -14.74
CA LYS A 491 -16.91 -6.31 -13.72
C LYS A 491 -18.40 -6.34 -13.38
N SER A 492 -18.98 -5.17 -13.10
CA SER A 492 -20.38 -5.05 -12.71
C SER A 492 -21.32 -5.49 -13.83
N GLU A 493 -21.00 -5.15 -15.08
CA GLU A 493 -21.76 -5.59 -16.26
C GLU A 493 -21.68 -7.10 -16.48
N ILE A 494 -20.49 -7.71 -16.35
CA ILE A 494 -20.33 -9.17 -16.42
C ILE A 494 -21.14 -9.86 -15.32
N GLN A 495 -21.15 -9.31 -14.09
CA GLN A 495 -21.97 -9.85 -13.01
C GLN A 495 -23.46 -9.80 -13.33
N ALA A 496 -23.93 -8.71 -13.95
CA ALA A 496 -25.32 -8.59 -14.40
C ALA A 496 -25.66 -9.62 -15.49
N VAL A 497 -24.78 -9.82 -16.47
CA VAL A 497 -24.93 -10.84 -17.52
C VAL A 497 -25.03 -12.25 -16.92
N ILE A 498 -24.13 -12.60 -15.99
CA ILE A 498 -24.13 -13.90 -15.31
C ILE A 498 -25.44 -14.11 -14.54
N ALA A 499 -25.95 -13.06 -13.87
CA ALA A 499 -27.21 -13.13 -13.14
C ALA A 499 -28.40 -13.34 -14.10
N SER A 500 -28.43 -12.63 -15.22
CA SER A 500 -29.48 -12.76 -16.25
C SER A 500 -29.52 -14.17 -16.85
N ARG A 501 -28.36 -14.69 -17.30
CA ARG A 501 -28.26 -16.04 -17.89
C ARG A 501 -28.64 -17.17 -16.91
N LYS A 502 -28.51 -16.94 -15.59
CA LYS A 502 -28.98 -17.89 -14.57
C LYS A 502 -30.51 -17.88 -14.41
N GLN A 503 -31.15 -16.72 -14.52
CA GLN A 503 -32.61 -16.62 -14.45
C GLN A 503 -33.27 -17.32 -15.65
N GLU A 504 -32.73 -17.16 -16.85
CA GLU A 504 -33.23 -17.84 -18.06
C GLU A 504 -33.09 -19.37 -18.03
N LYS A 505 -32.14 -19.92 -17.27
CA LYS A 505 -31.96 -21.38 -17.11
C LYS A 505 -32.86 -21.99 -16.03
N THR A 506 -33.59 -21.16 -15.27
CA THR A 506 -34.46 -21.61 -14.16
C THR A 506 -35.96 -21.52 -14.53
N VAL A 507 -36.27 -20.99 -15.72
CA VAL A 507 -37.58 -21.02 -16.39
C VAL A 507 -37.53 -22.10 -17.45
#